data_AF-A0A285QAZ2-F1
#
_entry.id   AF-A0A285QAZ2-F1
#
_cell.length_a   1.000
_cell.length_b   1.000
_cell.length_c   1.000
_cell.angle_alpha   90.00
_cell.angle_beta   90.00
_cell.angle_gamma   90.00
#
_symmetry.space_group_name_H-M   'P 1'
#
loop_
_entity.id
_entity.type
_entity.pdbx_description
1 polymer ?
#
loop_
_entity_poly.entity_id
_entity_poly.type
_entity_poly.pdbx_seq_one_letter_code
_entity_poly.pdbx_strand_id
1 'polypeptide(L)' 'MFDSRRLLDFVAGHTGNTAGYTQLGAGTPDGRRSLTVSVTTQVDQAGNPDLLAHLRAVEEDFVCALPAG' A
#
# COMPACT_ATOMS: atom_id res chain seq x y z
N MET A 1 -7.33 3.07 3.32
CA MET A 1 -6.43 1.93 3.57
C MET A 1 -6.73 0.83 2.57
N PHE A 2 -5.71 0.10 2.08
CA PHE A 2 -5.87 -0.90 1.02
C PHE A 2 -6.88 -1.99 1.41
N ASP A 3 -7.70 -2.41 0.46
CA ASP A 3 -8.50 -3.62 0.62
C ASP A 3 -7.64 -4.80 0.14
N SER A 4 -7.26 -5.67 1.06
CA SER A 4 -6.52 -6.91 0.79
C SER A 4 -7.18 -7.79 -0.29
N ARG A 5 -8.46 -7.57 -0.61
CA ARG A 5 -9.21 -8.32 -1.64
C ARG A 5 -8.98 -7.85 -3.08
N ARG A 6 -8.24 -6.77 -3.31
CA ARG A 6 -7.95 -6.24 -4.66
C ARG A 6 -6.48 -6.32 -5.08
N LEU A 7 -5.63 -6.91 -4.24
CA LEU A 7 -4.35 -7.42 -4.71
C LEU A 7 -4.70 -8.66 -5.53
N LEU A 8 -4.72 -8.51 -6.86
CA LEU A 8 -4.64 -9.64 -7.81
C LEU A 8 -3.81 -10.74 -7.16
N ASP A 9 -4.37 -11.94 -6.99
CA ASP A 9 -3.95 -13.19 -6.30
C ASP A 9 -2.44 -13.51 -6.06
N PHE A 10 -1.57 -12.51 -5.97
CA PHE A 10 -0.13 -12.51 -6.23
C PHE A 10 0.64 -11.56 -5.32
N VAL A 11 0.00 -10.71 -4.52
CA VAL A 11 0.71 -9.80 -3.62
C VAL A 11 0.14 -9.90 -2.22
N ALA A 12 0.96 -10.33 -1.25
CA ALA A 12 0.61 -10.29 0.16
C ALA A 12 0.83 -8.87 0.67
N GLY A 13 -0.26 -8.18 1.02
CA GLY A 13 -0.23 -6.80 1.52
C GLY A 13 -0.74 -6.66 2.94
N HIS A 14 -0.02 -5.89 3.78
CA HIS A 14 -0.52 -5.43 5.08
C HIS A 14 -0.41 -3.91 5.14
N THR A 15 -1.45 -3.26 5.66
CA THR A 15 -1.40 -1.82 5.93
C THR A 15 -1.39 -1.59 7.44
N GLY A 16 -0.50 -0.72 7.92
CA GLY A 16 -0.48 -0.26 9.31
C GLY A 16 -0.89 1.20 9.38
N ASN A 17 -1.82 1.55 10.28
CA ASN A 17 -2.22 2.93 10.55
C ASN A 17 -2.27 3.10 12.06
N THR A 18 -1.33 3.85 12.61
CA THR A 18 -1.22 4.12 14.05
C THR A 18 -0.80 5.57 14.21
N ALA A 19 -1.09 6.20 15.35
CA ALA A 19 -0.94 7.63 15.56
C ALA A 19 0.36 8.18 14.96
N GLY A 20 0.22 8.95 13.86
CA GLY A 20 1.34 9.60 13.18
C GLY A 20 1.98 8.84 12.01
N TYR A 21 1.49 7.66 11.60
CA TYR A 21 1.99 7.00 10.39
C TYR A 21 0.97 6.14 9.65
N THR A 22 1.20 6.00 8.34
CA THR A 22 0.56 5.01 7.47
C THR A 22 1.64 4.26 6.70
N GLN A 23 1.52 2.93 6.62
CA GLN A 23 2.50 2.09 5.94
C GLN A 23 1.82 0.96 5.15
N LEU A 24 2.31 0.70 3.94
CA LEU A 24 2.06 -0.48 3.12
C LEU A 24 3.33 -1.34 3.05
N GLY A 25 3.17 -2.65 3.18
CA GLY A 25 4.16 -3.63 2.73
C GLY A 25 3.53 -4.56 1.71
N ALA A 26 4.25 -4.87 0.63
CA ALA A 26 3.81 -5.74 -0.45
C ALA A 26 4.97 -6.62 -0.96
N GLY A 27 4.70 -7.82 -1.45
CA GLY A 27 5.70 -8.68 -2.08
C GLY A 27 5.11 -9.74 -2.99
N THR A 28 5.91 -10.23 -3.94
CA THR A 28 5.54 -11.28 -4.90
C THR A 28 5.47 -12.66 -4.23
N PRO A 29 4.70 -13.63 -4.76
CA PRO A 29 4.49 -14.93 -4.08
C PRO A 29 5.74 -15.79 -4.04
N ASP A 30 6.63 -15.59 -5.01
CA ASP A 30 7.94 -16.25 -5.08
C ASP A 30 8.97 -15.65 -4.11
N GLY A 31 8.60 -14.59 -3.38
CA GLY A 31 9.42 -13.91 -2.38
C GLY A 31 10.62 -13.15 -2.95
N ARG A 32 10.72 -13.01 -4.28
CA ARG A 32 11.90 -12.39 -4.92
C ARG A 32 11.85 -10.87 -4.92
N ARG A 33 10.66 -10.29 -4.78
CA ARG A 33 10.45 -8.84 -4.84
C ARG A 33 9.52 -8.40 -3.74
N SER A 34 9.86 -7.27 -3.14
CA SER A 34 9.06 -6.62 -2.13
C SER A 34 9.20 -5.10 -2.23
N LEU A 35 8.22 -4.40 -1.68
CA LEU A 35 8.26 -2.97 -1.48
C LEU A 35 7.58 -2.60 -0.18
N THR A 36 7.97 -1.44 0.34
CA THR A 36 7.29 -0.78 1.45
C THR A 36 7.12 0.68 1.14
N VAL A 37 5.93 1.23 1.42
CA VAL A 37 5.64 2.66 1.38
C VAL A 37 5.32 3.08 2.82
N SER A 38 5.99 4.11 3.32
CA SER A 38 5.76 4.64 4.67
C SER A 38 5.63 6.15 4.61
N VAL A 39 4.60 6.68 5.28
CA VAL A 39 4.39 8.12 5.46
C VAL A 39 4.22 8.45 6.94
N THR A 40 4.81 9.55 7.40
CA THR A 40 4.71 10.04 8.79
C THR A 40 3.45 10.88 9.01
N THR A 41 2.35 10.47 8.39
CA THR A 41 1.03 11.08 8.54
C THR A 41 0.04 9.96 8.69
N GLN A 42 -0.89 10.10 9.64
CA GLN A 42 -2.03 9.19 9.72
C GLN A 42 -2.98 9.52 8.57
N VAL A 43 -3.12 8.62 7.62
CA VAL A 43 -3.95 8.79 6.42
C VAL A 43 -5.20 7.92 6.52
N ASP A 44 -6.35 8.57 6.67
CA ASP A 44 -7.63 7.91 6.81
C ASP A 44 -8.77 8.71 6.14
N GLN A 45 -9.89 8.03 5.94
CA GLN A 45 -11.02 8.61 5.21
C GLN A 45 -11.71 9.74 5.97
N ALA A 46 -11.55 9.80 7.31
CA ALA A 46 -12.21 10.81 8.14
C ALA A 46 -11.40 12.11 8.21
N GLY A 47 -10.07 12.02 8.22
CA GLY A 47 -9.18 13.17 8.38
C GLY A 47 -8.70 13.78 7.07
N ASN A 48 -8.38 12.96 6.06
CA ASN A 48 -7.67 13.42 4.86
C ASN A 48 -8.01 12.56 3.63
N PRO A 49 -9.27 12.58 3.14
CA PRO A 49 -9.74 11.74 2.05
C PRO A 49 -8.99 11.97 0.72
N ASP A 50 -8.57 13.19 0.43
CA ASP A 50 -7.80 13.50 -0.80
C ASP A 50 -6.38 12.91 -0.74
N LEU A 51 -5.72 13.02 0.41
CA LEU A 51 -4.42 12.39 0.64
C LEU A 51 -4.54 10.87 0.58
N LEU A 52 -5.64 10.32 1.11
CA LEU A 52 -5.93 8.89 1.01
C LEU A 52 -6.08 8.44 -0.46
N ALA A 53 -6.79 9.21 -1.29
CA ALA A 53 -6.94 8.91 -2.71
C ALA A 53 -5.59 8.98 -3.44
N HIS A 54 -4.78 9.99 -3.15
CA HIS A 54 -3.46 10.15 -3.74
C HIS A 54 -2.49 9.04 -3.32
N LEU A 55 -2.42 8.74 -2.02
CA LEU A 55 -1.56 7.66 -1.49
C LEU A 55 -1.94 6.31 -2.09
N ARG A 56 -3.24 6.04 -2.26
CA ARG A 56 -3.73 4.84 -2.94
C ARG A 56 -3.23 4.71 -4.38
N ALA A 57 -3.31 5.78 -5.17
CA ALA A 57 -2.84 5.75 -6.55
C ALA A 57 -1.32 5.43 -6.63
N VAL A 58 -0.52 6.07 -5.77
CA VAL A 58 0.92 5.81 -5.69
C VAL A 58 1.22 4.38 -5.27
N GLU A 59 0.56 3.89 -4.22
CA GLU A 59 0.72 2.54 -3.71
C GLU A 59 0.28 1.48 -4.75
N GLU A 60 -0.78 1.74 -5.54
CA GLU A 60 -1.22 0.89 -6.65
C GLU A 60 -0.21 0.85 -7.81
N ASP A 61 0.33 1.99 -8.22
CA ASP A 61 1.37 2.07 -9.27
C ASP A 61 2.60 1.24 -8.91
N PHE A 62 3.05 1.36 -7.65
CA PHE A 62 4.17 0.60 -7.12
C PHE A 62 3.90 -0.92 -7.10
N VAL A 63 2.69 -1.32 -6.67
CA VAL A 63 2.30 -2.73 -6.64
C VAL A 63 2.19 -3.31 -8.06
N CYS A 64 1.62 -2.57 -9.01
CA CYS A 64 1.52 -2.97 -10.42
C CYS A 64 2.90 -3.14 -11.08
N ALA A 65 3.92 -2.39 -10.63
CA ALA A 65 5.28 -2.50 -11.15
C ALA A 65 6.06 -3.71 -10.60
N LEU A 66 5.66 -4.30 -9.45
CA LEU A 66 6.40 -5.42 -8.83
C LEU A 66 6.63 -6.62 -9.77
N PRO A 67 5.63 -7.12 -10.52
CA PRO A 67 5.81 -8.30 -11.36
C PRO A 67 6.57 -7.99 -12.66
N ALA A 68 6.71 -6.72 -13.05
CA ALA A 68 7.14 -6.32 -14.39
C ALA A 68 8.67 -6.24 -14.63
N GLY A 69 9.48 -6.47 -13.60
CA GLY A 69 10.95 -6.54 -13.74
C GLY A 69 11.49 -7.89 -14.18
#